data_AF-A0A4Y2JL37-F1
#
_entry.id   AF-A0A4Y2JL37-F1
#
_cell.length_a   1.000
_cell.length_b   1.000
_cell.length_c   1.000
_cell.angle_alpha   90.00
_cell.angle_beta   90.00
_cell.angle_gamma   90.00
#
_symmetry.space_group_name_H-M   'P 1'
#
loop_
_entity.id
_entity.type
_entity.pdbx_description
1 polymer ?
#
loop_
_entity_poly.entity_id
_entity_poly.type
_entity_poly.pdbx_seq_one_letter_code
_entity_poly.pdbx_strand_id
1 'polypeptide(L)'
;MFQAIGSVGLSWVKAHAGIPGNDLADQNAKIAITDGQELNIPTPYTNVRRKIQNYILHSWQRHWEDSGKGVRVKGYVPTVDFNLLTHNTQLLFFSGHGHFPAYLYRFKQINNPSCICVCLGDADHFTFDCPHTLDFHFTRPSETNKPIWFSSFLKTP
;
A
#
# COMPACT_ATOMS: atom_id res chain seq x y z
N MET A 1 -21.79 -28.00 -38.28
CA MET A 1 -22.29 -27.11 -37.22
C MET A 1 -21.98 -27.80 -35.90
N PHE A 2 -20.89 -27.43 -35.22
CA PHE A 2 -20.42 -28.13 -34.02
C PHE A 2 -21.14 -27.56 -32.79
N GLN A 3 -22.00 -28.37 -32.17
CA GLN A 3 -22.59 -28.08 -30.86
C GLN A 3 -21.53 -28.43 -29.80
N ALA A 4 -21.06 -27.44 -29.06
CA ALA A 4 -20.12 -27.66 -27.96
C ALA A 4 -20.84 -28.42 -26.84
N ILE A 5 -20.53 -29.72 -26.69
CA ILE A 5 -20.91 -30.52 -25.55
C ILE A 5 -20.11 -29.99 -24.35
N GLY A 6 -20.80 -29.41 -23.35
CA GLY A 6 -20.18 -28.89 -22.13
C GLY A 6 -20.23 -27.38 -21.93
N SER A 7 -20.91 -26.62 -22.80
CA SER A 7 -21.14 -25.19 -22.56
C SER A 7 -22.39 -24.95 -21.70
N VAL A 8 -22.25 -24.22 -20.59
CA VAL A 8 -23.37 -23.80 -19.73
C VAL A 8 -23.62 -22.30 -19.95
N GLY A 9 -24.88 -21.95 -20.23
CA GLY A 9 -25.33 -20.55 -20.25
C GLY A 9 -25.83 -20.14 -18.87
N LEU A 10 -25.35 -19.01 -18.36
CA LEU A 10 -25.85 -18.39 -17.14
C LEU A 10 -26.75 -17.22 -17.51
N SER A 11 -27.87 -17.07 -16.80
CA SER A 11 -28.80 -15.96 -16.99
C SER A 11 -29.33 -15.53 -15.63
N TRP A 12 -29.45 -14.22 -15.44
CA TRP A 12 -30.01 -13.66 -14.22
C TRP A 12 -31.53 -13.58 -14.33
N VAL A 13 -32.22 -14.01 -13.27
CA VAL A 13 -33.68 -13.88 -13.13
C VAL A 13 -34.00 -13.22 -11.80
N LYS A 14 -35.11 -12.47 -11.77
CA LYS A 14 -35.54 -11.73 -10.59
C LYS A 14 -36.14 -12.68 -9.54
N ALA A 15 -35.73 -12.53 -8.28
CA ALA A 15 -36.31 -13.26 -7.15
C ALA A 15 -37.77 -12.84 -6.89
N HIS A 16 -38.59 -13.77 -6.42
CA HIS A 16 -40.01 -13.55 -6.06
C HIS A 16 -40.85 -12.98 -7.20
N ALA A 17 -40.52 -13.36 -8.43
CA ALA A 17 -41.24 -12.95 -9.63
C ALA A 17 -42.32 -13.97 -10.07
N GLY A 18 -42.59 -15.00 -9.26
CA GLY A 18 -43.52 -16.07 -9.59
C GLY A 18 -42.95 -17.07 -10.60
N ILE A 19 -41.62 -17.15 -10.73
CA ILE A 19 -40.95 -18.10 -11.62
C ILE A 19 -40.82 -19.42 -10.85
N PRO A 20 -41.60 -20.47 -11.20
CA PRO A 20 -41.75 -21.63 -10.32
C PRO A 20 -40.43 -22.32 -9.96
N GLY A 21 -39.53 -22.48 -10.93
CA GLY A 21 -38.23 -23.12 -10.70
C GLY A 21 -37.29 -22.31 -9.80
N ASN A 22 -37.27 -20.97 -9.94
CA ASN A 22 -36.46 -20.10 -9.09
C ASN A 22 -37.02 -20.05 -7.67
N ASP A 23 -38.34 -19.93 -7.54
CA ASP A 23 -39.00 -19.84 -6.24
C ASP A 23 -38.90 -21.16 -5.47
N LEU A 24 -38.98 -22.31 -6.17
CA LEU A 24 -38.73 -23.62 -5.56
C LEU A 24 -37.27 -23.78 -5.11
N ALA A 25 -36.30 -23.31 -5.91
CA ALA A 25 -34.89 -23.33 -5.53
C ALA A 25 -34.64 -22.48 -4.26
N ASP A 26 -35.26 -21.31 -4.16
CA ASP A 26 -35.17 -20.43 -2.98
C ASP A 26 -35.84 -21.05 -1.74
N GLN A 27 -37.01 -21.67 -1.89
CA GLN A 27 -37.68 -22.41 -0.82
C GLN A 27 -36.81 -23.57 -0.30
N ASN A 28 -36.24 -24.37 -1.20
CA ASN A 28 -35.35 -25.47 -0.82
C ASN A 28 -34.08 -24.97 -0.13
N ALA A 29 -33.48 -23.87 -0.63
CA ALA A 29 -32.34 -23.25 0.03
C ALA A 29 -32.68 -22.77 1.45
N LYS A 30 -33.88 -22.23 1.67
CA LYS A 30 -34.37 -21.84 3.01
C LYS A 30 -34.58 -23.03 3.93
N ILE A 31 -35.21 -24.10 3.45
CA ILE A 31 -35.40 -25.34 4.23
C ILE A 31 -34.04 -25.94 4.61
N ALA A 32 -33.06 -25.89 3.71
CA ALA A 32 -31.71 -26.38 3.99
C ALA A 32 -30.99 -25.60 5.10
N ILE A 33 -31.40 -24.37 5.43
CA ILE A 33 -30.84 -23.62 6.57
C ILE A 33 -31.33 -24.21 7.90
N THR A 34 -32.56 -24.73 7.97
CA THR A 34 -33.17 -25.23 9.22
C THR A 34 -33.07 -26.75 9.37
N ASP A 35 -33.36 -27.49 8.31
CA ASP A 35 -33.49 -28.95 8.31
C ASP A 35 -32.39 -29.64 7.50
N GLY A 36 -31.46 -28.86 6.94
CA GLY A 36 -30.36 -29.39 6.15
C GLY A 36 -29.25 -30.02 6.99
N GLN A 37 -28.39 -30.80 6.32
CA GLN A 37 -27.19 -31.32 6.93
C GLN A 37 -26.11 -30.23 6.97
N GLU A 38 -25.60 -29.93 8.17
CA GLU A 38 -24.46 -29.03 8.30
C GLU A 38 -23.21 -29.67 7.67
N LEU A 39 -22.65 -29.00 6.68
CA LEU A 39 -21.39 -29.38 6.06
C LEU A 39 -20.26 -28.66 6.79
N ASN A 40 -19.33 -29.41 7.38
CA ASN A 40 -18.12 -28.84 7.96
C ASN A 40 -17.14 -28.45 6.85
N ILE A 41 -17.42 -27.32 6.20
CA ILE A 41 -16.58 -26.75 5.15
C ILE A 41 -15.49 -25.92 5.85
N PRO A 42 -14.20 -26.29 5.74
CA PRO A 42 -13.13 -25.52 6.33
C PRO A 42 -13.12 -24.09 5.78
N THR A 43 -12.76 -23.13 6.63
CA THR A 43 -12.60 -21.75 6.21
C THR A 43 -11.62 -21.68 5.04
N PRO A 44 -11.98 -21.03 3.91
CA PRO A 44 -11.09 -20.92 2.77
C PRO A 44 -9.74 -20.31 3.17
N TYR A 45 -8.64 -20.83 2.61
CA TYR A 45 -7.29 -20.31 2.84
C TYR A 45 -7.20 -18.80 2.62
N THR A 46 -7.88 -18.29 1.59
CA THR A 46 -7.94 -16.85 1.28
C THR A 46 -8.53 -16.02 2.41
N ASN A 47 -9.53 -16.55 3.14
CA ASN A 47 -10.13 -15.88 4.29
C ASN A 47 -9.16 -15.84 5.47
N VAL A 48 -8.51 -16.96 5.78
CA VAL A 48 -7.49 -17.04 6.84
C VAL A 48 -6.33 -16.10 6.54
N ARG A 49 -5.80 -16.16 5.32
CA ARG A 49 -4.72 -15.28 4.85
C ARG A 49 -5.09 -13.81 4.99
N ARG A 50 -6.30 -13.43 4.55
CA ARG A 50 -6.80 -12.05 4.69
C ARG A 50 -6.87 -11.61 6.16
N LYS A 51 -7.37 -12.46 7.07
CA LYS A 51 -7.43 -12.14 8.50
C LYS A 51 -6.03 -11.90 9.08
N ILE A 52 -5.06 -12.76 8.75
CA ILE A 52 -3.67 -12.63 9.19
C ILE A 52 -3.05 -11.34 8.65
N GLN A 53 -3.19 -11.07 7.35
CA GLN A 53 -2.67 -9.86 6.73
C GLN A 53 -3.26 -8.59 7.36
N ASN A 54 -4.57 -8.57 7.60
CA ASN A 54 -5.21 -7.46 8.28
C ASN A 54 -4.68 -7.28 9.70
N TYR A 55 -4.55 -8.36 10.47
CA TYR A 55 -4.00 -8.28 11.82
C TYR A 55 -2.58 -7.69 11.83
N ILE A 56 -1.70 -8.17 10.94
CA ILE A 56 -0.33 -7.67 10.81
C ILE A 56 -0.32 -6.19 10.43
N LEU A 57 -1.10 -5.78 9.42
CA LEU A 57 -1.17 -4.38 9.00
C LEU A 57 -1.64 -3.46 10.13
N HIS A 58 -2.68 -3.84 10.88
CA HIS A 58 -3.17 -3.02 11.99
C HIS A 58 -2.13 -2.92 13.12
N SER A 59 -1.49 -4.04 13.46
CA SER A 59 -0.43 -4.04 14.48
C SER A 59 0.76 -3.18 14.05
N TRP A 60 1.17 -3.27 12.79
CA TRP A 60 2.27 -2.49 12.25
C TRP A 60 1.91 -1.01 12.13
N GLN A 61 0.71 -0.67 11.69
CA GLN A 61 0.24 0.71 11.60
C GLN A 61 0.24 1.38 12.99
N ARG A 62 -0.23 0.69 14.03
CA ARG A 62 -0.18 1.20 15.40
C ARG A 62 1.24 1.49 15.85
N HIS A 63 2.14 0.53 15.65
CA HIS A 63 3.56 0.73 15.97
C HIS A 63 4.18 1.87 15.16
N TRP A 64 3.80 1.99 13.89
CA TRP A 64 4.25 3.05 13.00
C TRP A 64 3.83 4.40 13.56
N GLU A 65 2.56 4.61 13.87
CA GLU A 65 2.01 5.85 14.44
C GLU A 65 2.66 6.21 15.79
N ASP A 66 2.76 5.24 16.70
CA ASP A 66 3.29 5.44 18.06
C ASP A 66 4.80 5.71 18.10
N SER A 67 5.55 5.26 17.09
CA SER A 67 7.00 5.41 17.07
C SER A 67 7.44 6.88 16.95
N GLY A 68 8.25 7.36 17.89
CA GLY A 68 8.91 8.68 17.77
C GLY A 68 10.00 8.73 16.69
N LYS A 69 10.32 7.61 16.04
CA LYS A 69 11.32 7.52 14.96
C LYS A 69 10.64 7.63 13.59
N GLY A 70 11.43 7.97 12.57
CA GLY A 70 10.92 8.00 11.20
C GLY A 70 9.94 9.13 10.91
N VAL A 71 9.86 10.17 11.76
CA VAL A 71 8.94 11.32 11.61
C VAL A 71 8.98 11.91 10.20
N ARG A 72 10.18 12.04 9.63
CA ARG A 72 10.36 12.52 8.25
C ARG A 72 9.69 11.59 7.22
N VAL A 73 9.89 10.28 7.36
CA VAL A 73 9.32 9.27 6.46
C VAL A 73 7.80 9.22 6.59
N LYS A 74 7.24 9.40 7.79
CA LYS A 74 5.78 9.46 8.02
C LYS A 74 5.07 10.54 7.21
N GLY A 75 5.74 11.66 6.92
CA GLY A 75 5.19 12.70 6.05
C GLY A 75 4.94 12.23 4.61
N TYR A 76 5.72 11.26 4.13
CA TYR A 76 5.59 10.66 2.79
C TYR A 76 4.81 9.33 2.83
N VAL A 77 4.90 8.60 3.93
CA VAL A 77 4.32 7.28 4.14
C VAL A 77 3.49 7.30 5.43
N PRO A 78 2.28 7.85 5.40
CA PRO A 78 1.43 7.93 6.59
C PRO A 78 0.87 6.55 6.98
N THR A 79 0.70 5.66 5.99
CA THR A 79 0.13 4.32 6.16
C THR A 79 1.12 3.25 5.72
N VAL A 80 1.26 2.20 6.53
CA VAL A 80 2.07 1.03 6.20
C VAL A 80 1.39 0.21 5.10
N ASP A 81 2.20 -0.34 4.21
CA ASP A 81 1.75 -1.23 3.15
C ASP A 81 2.81 -2.31 2.91
N PHE A 82 2.37 -3.52 2.58
CA PHE A 82 3.26 -4.63 2.25
C PHE A 82 4.04 -4.38 0.95
N ASN A 83 3.51 -3.58 0.01
CA ASN A 83 4.18 -3.34 -1.28
C ASN A 83 5.35 -2.35 -1.17
N LEU A 84 5.31 -1.48 -0.16
CA LEU A 84 6.31 -0.43 0.04
C LEU A 84 7.67 -0.97 0.54
N LEU A 85 7.74 -2.25 0.89
CA LEU A 85 8.95 -2.94 1.34
C LEU A 85 10.00 -3.18 0.24
N THR A 86 9.80 -2.64 -0.96
CA THR A 86 10.64 -2.92 -2.12
C THR A 86 11.78 -1.92 -2.24
N HIS A 87 12.96 -2.45 -2.55
CA HIS A 87 14.31 -1.86 -2.61
C HIS A 87 14.48 -0.59 -3.47
N ASN A 88 13.67 0.43 -3.27
CA ASN A 88 13.84 1.69 -3.96
C ASN A 88 14.94 2.50 -3.25
N THR A 89 16.11 2.61 -3.88
CA THR A 89 17.24 3.42 -3.38
C THR A 89 16.87 4.89 -3.19
N GLN A 90 15.82 5.37 -3.87
CA GLN A 90 15.31 6.73 -3.72
C GLN A 90 14.69 6.97 -2.33
N LEU A 91 14.29 5.93 -1.59
CA LEU A 91 13.83 6.03 -0.19
C LEU A 91 14.89 6.65 0.73
N LEU A 92 16.18 6.54 0.37
CA LEU A 92 17.28 7.15 1.13
C LEU A 92 17.13 8.68 1.21
N PHE A 93 16.76 9.34 0.10
CA PHE A 93 16.54 10.80 0.07
C PHE A 93 15.38 11.21 1.00
N PHE A 94 14.28 10.46 1.01
CA PHE A 94 13.11 10.80 1.82
C PHE A 94 13.28 10.44 3.29
N SER A 95 14.07 9.40 3.60
CA SER A 95 14.46 9.10 4.97
C SER A 95 15.48 10.11 5.53
N GLY A 96 16.18 10.84 4.67
CA GLY A 96 17.28 11.73 5.05
C GLY A 96 18.55 10.98 5.46
N HIS A 97 18.57 9.65 5.26
CA HIS A 97 19.72 8.80 5.51
C HIS A 97 20.58 8.70 4.25
N GLY A 98 21.90 8.70 4.43
CA GLY A 98 22.84 8.49 3.33
C GLY A 98 24.05 9.43 3.43
N HIS A 99 24.78 9.56 2.33
CA HIS A 99 25.98 10.39 2.24
C HIS A 99 25.66 11.89 2.07
N PHE A 100 24.73 12.41 2.88
CA PHE A 100 24.44 13.84 2.94
C PHE A 100 25.34 14.50 3.99
N PRO A 101 26.03 15.62 3.69
CA PRO A 101 26.87 16.31 4.67
C PRO A 101 26.19 16.56 6.03
N ALA A 102 24.93 17.00 6.04
CA ALA A 102 24.17 17.22 7.27
C ALA A 102 23.97 15.92 8.07
N TYR A 103 23.76 14.79 7.39
CA TYR A 103 23.64 13.47 8.01
C TYR A 103 25.00 13.02 8.58
N LEU A 104 26.06 13.05 7.78
CA LEU A 104 27.40 12.62 8.19
C LEU A 104 27.95 13.47 9.35
N TYR A 105 27.67 14.77 9.35
CA TYR A 105 28.01 15.70 10.43
C TYR A 105 27.33 15.31 11.75
N ARG A 106 26.03 14.98 11.71
CA ARG A 106 25.28 14.51 12.89
C ARG A 106 25.91 13.24 13.51
N PHE A 107 26.49 12.37 12.69
CA PHE A 107 27.19 11.16 13.13
C PHE A 107 28.70 11.39 13.40
N LYS A 108 29.16 12.64 13.38
CA LYS A 108 30.55 13.04 13.66
C LYS A 108 31.58 12.41 12.71
N GLN A 109 31.17 12.10 11.49
CA GLN A 109 32.05 11.55 10.45
C GLN A 109 32.74 12.65 9.63
N ILE A 110 32.14 13.84 9.58
CA ILE A 110 32.71 15.04 8.96
C ILE A 110 32.50 16.24 9.88
N ASN A 111 33.29 17.31 9.68
CA ASN A 111 33.28 18.50 10.53
C ASN A 111 32.43 19.65 9.99
N ASN A 112 31.85 19.52 8.80
CA ASN A 112 31.06 20.57 8.15
C ASN A 112 29.77 19.97 7.55
N PRO A 113 28.57 20.44 7.94
CA PRO A 113 27.30 19.95 7.41
C PRO A 113 26.89 20.57 6.07
N SER A 114 27.72 21.46 5.50
CA SER A 114 27.34 22.29 4.35
C SER A 114 27.62 21.61 3.00
N CYS A 115 26.82 21.96 2.00
CA CYS A 115 27.05 21.69 0.59
C CYS A 115 28.14 22.62 0.02
N ILE A 116 28.65 22.30 -1.19
CA ILE A 116 29.60 23.13 -1.94
C ILE A 116 29.04 24.52 -2.22
N CYS A 117 27.73 24.64 -2.40
CA CYS A 117 27.05 25.93 -2.57
C CYS A 117 26.78 26.66 -1.23
N VAL A 118 27.38 26.21 -0.12
CA VAL A 118 27.34 26.83 1.22
C VAL A 118 25.99 26.67 1.97
N CYS A 119 24.94 26.16 1.31
CA CYS A 119 23.70 25.78 1.98
C CYS A 119 23.87 24.53 2.87
N LEU A 120 22.89 24.26 3.73
CA LEU A 120 22.85 23.00 4.50
C LEU A 120 22.79 21.80 3.54
N GLY A 121 23.75 20.88 3.64
CA GLY A 121 23.84 19.70 2.77
C GLY A 121 22.94 18.56 3.27
N ASP A 122 21.64 18.81 3.39
CA ASP A 122 20.64 17.77 3.71
C ASP A 122 19.99 17.18 2.46
N ALA A 123 19.21 16.12 2.63
CA ALA A 123 18.58 15.44 1.51
C ALA A 123 17.60 16.34 0.73
N ASP A 124 16.86 17.24 1.39
CA ASP A 124 15.91 18.12 0.70
C ASP A 124 16.64 19.10 -0.21
N HIS A 125 17.76 19.65 0.27
CA HIS A 125 18.59 20.54 -0.53
C HIS A 125 19.04 19.88 -1.84
N PHE A 126 19.60 18.67 -1.80
CA PHE A 126 20.00 17.96 -3.02
C PHE A 126 18.82 17.50 -3.88
N THR A 127 17.67 17.26 -3.27
CA THR A 127 16.49 16.78 -4.00
C THR A 127 15.75 17.89 -4.74
N PHE A 128 15.82 19.13 -4.24
CA PHE A 128 14.93 20.20 -4.68
C PHE A 128 15.61 21.54 -4.99
N ASP A 129 16.74 21.88 -4.35
CA ASP A 129 17.23 23.27 -4.30
C ASP A 129 18.67 23.45 -4.81
N CYS A 130 19.49 22.41 -4.80
CA CYS A 130 20.93 22.55 -5.02
C CYS A 130 21.25 22.91 -6.47
N PRO A 131 21.99 24.02 -6.73
CA PRO A 131 22.31 24.44 -8.09
C PRO A 131 23.21 23.44 -8.83
N HIS A 132 23.86 22.52 -8.11
CA HIS A 132 24.72 21.49 -8.68
C HIS A 132 23.98 20.20 -9.05
N THR A 133 22.70 20.06 -8.68
CA THR A 133 21.88 18.86 -8.96
C THR A 133 20.61 19.18 -9.74
N LEU A 134 20.57 20.32 -10.44
CA LEU A 134 19.39 20.81 -11.16
C LEU A 134 18.75 19.75 -12.09
N ASP A 135 19.56 19.00 -12.82
CA ASP A 135 19.09 17.97 -13.76
C ASP A 135 18.41 16.77 -13.07
N PHE A 136 18.62 16.62 -11.76
CA PHE A 136 18.10 15.52 -10.95
C PHE A 136 17.05 15.97 -9.93
N HIS A 137 16.63 17.24 -9.97
CA HIS A 137 15.63 17.74 -9.05
C HIS A 137 14.27 17.08 -9.28
N PHE A 138 13.63 16.70 -8.18
CA PHE A 138 12.22 16.35 -8.22
C PHE A 138 11.35 17.58 -8.02
N THR A 139 10.08 17.49 -8.43
CA THR A 139 9.11 18.52 -8.10
C THR A 139 8.86 18.50 -6.59
N ARG A 140 9.12 19.61 -5.89
CA ARG A 140 8.87 19.72 -4.46
C ARG A 140 7.36 19.63 -4.16
N PRO A 141 6.89 18.65 -3.37
CA PRO A 141 5.49 18.60 -2.95
C PRO A 141 5.20 19.64 -1.86
N SER A 142 3.94 20.08 -1.77
CA SER A 142 3.46 20.76 -0.56
C SER A 142 3.36 19.76 0.60
N GLU A 143 3.43 20.25 1.84
CA GLU A 143 3.38 19.41 3.05
C GLU A 143 2.17 18.47 3.08
N THR A 144 0.99 18.97 2.69
CA THR A 144 -0.25 18.19 2.65
C THR A 144 -0.29 17.14 1.54
N ASN A 145 0.47 17.34 0.47
CA ASN A 145 0.45 16.48 -0.71
C ASN A 145 1.61 15.48 -0.76
N LYS A 146 2.53 15.51 0.22
CA LYS A 146 3.66 14.58 0.30
C LYS A 146 3.26 13.10 0.10
N PRO A 147 2.19 12.57 0.73
CA PRO A 147 1.82 11.17 0.54
C PRO A 147 1.38 10.82 -0.89
N ILE A 148 0.57 11.68 -1.49
CA ILE A 148 0.02 11.48 -2.84
C ILE A 148 1.14 11.61 -3.88
N TRP A 149 1.97 12.63 -3.72
CA TRP A 149 3.14 12.86 -4.55
C TRP A 149 4.10 11.66 -4.50
N PHE A 150 4.41 11.18 -3.30
CA PHE A 150 5.31 10.06 -3.09
C PHE A 150 4.76 8.74 -3.68
N SER A 151 3.45 8.51 -3.52
CA SER A 151 2.78 7.35 -4.13
C SER A 151 2.81 7.38 -5.66
N SER A 152 2.82 8.57 -6.26
CA SER A 152 2.94 8.75 -7.71
C SER A 152 4.38 8.55 -8.17
N PHE A 153 5.33 9.12 -7.41
CA PHE A 153 6.76 8.96 -7.63
C PHE A 153 7.18 7.49 -7.71
N LEU A 154 6.71 6.65 -6.79
CA LEU A 154 7.02 5.21 -6.77
C LEU A 154 6.44 4.40 -7.94
N LYS A 155 5.46 4.95 -8.67
CA LYS A 155 4.84 4.29 -9.83
C LYS A 155 5.52 4.66 -11.15
N THR A 156 6.39 5.65 -11.13
CA THR A 156 7.17 6.07 -12.30
C THR A 156 8.28 5.04 -12.51
N PRO A 157 8.40 4.44 -13.72
CA PRO A 157 9.39 3.41 -14.01
C PRO A 157 10.84 3.89 -13.90
#